data_AF-A0A6S7CPB3-F1
#
_entry.id   AF-A0A6S7CPB3-F1
#
_cell.length_a   1.000
_cell.length_b   1.000
_cell.length_c   1.000
_cell.angle_alpha   90.00
_cell.angle_beta   90.00
_cell.angle_gamma   90.00
#
_symmetry.space_group_name_H-M   'P 1'
#
loop_
_entity.id
_entity.type
_entity.pdbx_description
1 polymer ?
#
loop_
_entity_poly.entity_id
_entity_poly.type
_entity_poly.pdbx_seq_one_letter_code
_entity_poly.pdbx_strand_id
1 'polypeptide(L)'
;MAVTYRGVGQYGRTPTNKAPLSHHFPDWELDQRDLLWLWWHTRHEVELGPDDYLAPDMGKIISKRIGGQHIERLRHKKPAEMLPAAKLPKIENDSRAVRWMINEFAKRRHPALQELPRILSDWETLVALIDLELGACEYKLSMLERMEADWASLRHNDQHFRWLHGPSEKARCKTAWEWYAARAANSLDATGQLPAAPFQNYDELASFWDAADLRLGERRHHLEQIKKFWKNLETKKNQVGKKQTNVLLSAEAAAALAQLAATWGMTKKEVFDKLLLDAVRRAPGIGSPPGESVG
;
A
#
# COMPACT_ATOMS: atom_id res chain seq x y z
N MET A 1 25.41 -3.28 -4.63
CA MET A 1 25.40 -3.40 -3.16
C MET A 1 24.03 -3.90 -2.76
N ALA A 2 23.93 -5.19 -2.40
CA ALA A 2 22.67 -5.85 -2.07
C ALA A 2 22.30 -5.54 -0.62
N VAL A 3 21.14 -4.92 -0.41
CA VAL A 3 20.54 -4.74 0.92
C VAL A 3 19.85 -6.05 1.27
N THR A 4 20.53 -6.90 2.04
CA THR A 4 19.90 -8.03 2.72
C THR A 4 19.00 -7.50 3.82
N TYR A 5 17.69 -7.54 3.62
CA TYR A 5 16.72 -7.35 4.70
C TYR A 5 16.82 -8.58 5.63
N ARG A 6 17.58 -8.43 6.72
CA ARG A 6 17.43 -9.28 7.90
C ARG A 6 16.14 -8.85 8.60
N GLY A 7 15.05 -9.55 8.34
CA GLY A 7 13.92 -9.60 9.25
C GLY A 7 14.34 -10.33 10.52
N VAL A 8 14.94 -9.59 11.46
CA VAL A 8 15.17 -10.08 12.82
C VAL A 8 13.82 -10.05 13.53
N GLY A 9 13.04 -11.11 13.37
CA GLY A 9 12.11 -11.53 14.42
C GLY A 9 12.96 -12.01 15.59
N GLN A 10 13.03 -11.23 16.67
CA GLN A 10 13.60 -11.72 17.93
C GLN A 10 12.70 -12.82 18.48
N TYR A 11 13.00 -14.09 18.16
CA TYR A 11 12.51 -15.24 18.91
C TYR A 11 13.68 -16.16 19.24
N GLY A 12 14.54 -15.67 20.12
CA GLY A 12 15.45 -16.51 20.89
C GLY A 12 14.71 -17.24 22.00
N ARG A 13 13.81 -18.17 21.67
CA ARG A 13 13.41 -19.31 22.54
C ARG A 13 12.95 -20.45 21.64
N THR A 14 13.58 -21.61 21.82
CA THR A 14 13.16 -22.92 21.28
C THR A 14 11.64 -23.09 21.43
N PRO A 15 10.91 -23.64 20.44
CA PRO A 15 9.45 -23.79 20.56
C PRO A 15 9.15 -24.79 21.68
N THR A 16 8.78 -24.28 22.86
CA THR A 16 8.31 -25.08 24.01
C THR A 16 7.13 -25.97 23.65
N ASN A 17 6.46 -25.65 22.55
CA ASN A 17 5.29 -26.35 22.01
C ASN A 17 5.62 -27.60 21.19
N LYS A 18 6.84 -27.76 20.67
CA LYS A 18 7.20 -28.93 19.85
C LYS A 18 7.32 -30.21 20.68
N ALA A 19 8.04 -30.15 21.80
CA ALA A 19 8.36 -31.34 22.59
C ALA A 19 7.12 -32.13 23.09
N PRO A 20 6.06 -31.48 23.62
CA PRO A 20 4.85 -32.19 24.03
C PRO A 20 4.10 -32.87 22.88
N LEU A 21 4.20 -32.31 21.66
CA LEU A 21 3.48 -32.79 20.48
C LEU A 21 4.25 -33.88 19.72
N SER A 22 5.57 -33.92 19.86
CA SER A 22 6.44 -34.89 19.19
C SER A 22 6.12 -36.34 19.57
N HIS A 23 5.53 -36.57 20.75
CA HIS A 23 5.06 -37.90 21.15
C HIS A 23 3.92 -38.41 20.25
N HIS A 24 3.00 -37.53 19.88
CA HIS A 24 1.84 -37.87 19.05
C HIS A 24 2.14 -37.82 17.55
N PHE A 25 3.14 -37.04 17.15
CA PHE A 25 3.56 -36.85 15.75
C PHE A 25 5.09 -36.98 15.60
N PRO A 26 5.66 -38.17 15.86
CA PRO A 26 7.12 -38.37 15.86
C PRO A 26 7.76 -38.18 14.49
N ASP A 27 7.00 -38.41 13.41
CA ASP A 27 7.48 -38.31 12.03
C ASP A 27 7.32 -36.89 11.45
N TRP A 28 6.91 -35.91 12.26
CA TRP A 28 6.67 -34.54 11.83
C TRP A 28 7.79 -33.63 12.33
N GLU A 29 8.26 -32.73 11.46
CA GLU A 29 9.24 -31.72 11.82
C GLU A 29 8.70 -30.71 12.84
N LEU A 30 7.39 -30.44 12.84
CA LEU A 30 6.72 -29.54 13.79
C LEU A 30 7.36 -28.15 13.79
N ASP A 31 7.60 -27.61 12.59
CA ASP A 31 7.98 -26.21 12.40
C ASP A 31 6.80 -25.26 12.72
N GLN A 32 6.98 -23.95 12.56
CA GLN A 32 5.92 -22.98 12.87
C GLN A 32 4.66 -23.16 12.01
N ARG A 33 4.82 -23.56 10.74
CA ARG A 33 3.73 -23.79 9.80
C ARG A 33 2.93 -25.03 10.20
N ASP A 34 3.64 -26.10 10.55
CA ASP A 34 3.05 -27.33 11.10
C ASP A 34 2.30 -27.06 12.42
N LEU A 35 2.90 -26.26 13.30
CA LEU A 35 2.28 -25.88 14.58
C LEU A 35 1.03 -25.03 14.37
N LEU A 36 1.02 -24.13 13.39
CA LEU A 36 -0.16 -23.34 13.04
C LEU A 36 -1.28 -24.22 12.50
N TRP A 37 -0.95 -25.14 11.60
CA TRP A 37 -1.90 -26.09 11.03
C TRP A 37 -2.50 -27.01 12.12
N LEU A 38 -1.65 -27.53 13.02
CA LEU A 38 -2.09 -28.33 14.17
C LEU A 38 -2.98 -27.53 15.11
N TRP A 39 -2.55 -26.32 15.47
CA TRP A 39 -3.35 -25.42 16.31
C TRP A 39 -4.73 -25.19 15.68
N TRP A 40 -4.78 -24.86 14.39
CA TRP A 40 -6.05 -24.62 13.69
C TRP A 40 -7.01 -25.81 13.79
N HIS A 41 -6.52 -27.02 13.53
CA HIS A 41 -7.38 -28.20 13.54
C HIS A 41 -7.72 -28.73 14.92
N THR A 42 -7.00 -28.33 15.98
CA THR A 42 -7.22 -28.84 17.34
C THR A 42 -7.89 -27.82 18.26
N ARG A 43 -7.74 -26.53 18.00
CA ARG A 43 -8.09 -25.44 18.92
C ARG A 43 -9.51 -25.50 19.48
N HIS A 44 -10.50 -25.88 18.69
CA HIS A 44 -11.89 -25.95 19.15
C HIS A 44 -12.14 -27.13 20.09
N GLU A 45 -11.46 -28.28 19.87
CA GLU A 45 -11.57 -29.45 20.76
C GLU A 45 -10.84 -29.20 22.08
N VAL A 46 -9.75 -28.45 22.05
CA VAL A 46 -8.91 -28.22 23.22
C VAL A 46 -9.14 -26.86 23.90
N GLU A 47 -10.13 -26.11 23.43
CA GLU A 47 -10.57 -24.80 23.94
C GLU A 47 -9.50 -23.71 23.88
N LEU A 48 -8.78 -23.61 22.77
CA LEU A 48 -7.81 -22.55 22.48
C LEU A 48 -8.41 -21.47 21.57
N GLY A 49 -8.17 -20.21 21.90
CA GLY A 49 -8.50 -19.05 21.07
C GLY A 49 -7.37 -18.64 20.12
N PRO A 50 -7.62 -17.64 19.24
CA PRO A 50 -6.62 -17.04 18.34
C PRO A 50 -5.33 -16.59 19.05
N ASP A 51 -5.47 -16.00 20.24
CA ASP A 51 -4.36 -15.42 20.99
C ASP A 51 -3.52 -16.47 21.75
N ASP A 52 -4.01 -17.71 21.85
CA ASP A 52 -3.27 -18.81 22.48
C ASP A 52 -2.25 -19.47 21.51
N TYR A 53 -2.24 -19.06 20.24
CA TYR A 53 -1.24 -19.53 19.29
C TYR A 53 0.16 -19.12 19.76
N LEU A 54 1.05 -20.12 19.84
CA LEU A 54 2.40 -20.01 20.41
C LEU A 54 2.47 -19.61 21.90
N ALA A 55 1.35 -19.67 22.64
CA ALA A 55 1.40 -19.61 24.08
C ALA A 55 2.38 -20.69 24.62
N PRO A 56 3.13 -20.42 25.71
CA PRO A 56 4.19 -21.34 26.17
C PRO A 56 3.73 -22.76 26.48
N ASP A 57 2.45 -22.94 26.79
CA ASP A 57 1.79 -24.19 27.17
C ASP A 57 0.85 -24.75 26.08
N MET A 58 0.69 -24.07 24.94
CA MET A 58 -0.18 -24.49 23.83
C MET A 58 0.04 -25.96 23.46
N GLY A 59 1.29 -26.37 23.24
CA GLY A 59 1.62 -27.74 22.85
C GLY A 59 1.31 -28.76 23.94
N LYS A 60 1.43 -28.37 25.23
CA LYS A 60 1.04 -29.23 26.37
C LYS A 60 -0.46 -29.39 26.45
N ILE A 61 -1.21 -28.30 26.23
CA ILE A 61 -2.68 -28.32 26.22
C ILE A 61 -3.18 -29.25 25.12
N ILE A 62 -2.70 -29.05 23.88
CA ILE A 62 -3.06 -29.90 22.74
C ILE A 62 -2.70 -31.36 23.04
N SER A 63 -1.45 -31.63 23.44
CA SER A 63 -0.98 -33.00 23.70
C SER A 63 -1.79 -33.76 24.76
N LYS A 64 -2.24 -33.06 25.82
CA LYS A 64 -3.03 -33.69 26.90
C LYS A 64 -4.50 -33.91 26.55
N ARG A 65 -5.07 -33.07 25.69
CA ARG A 65 -6.52 -33.02 25.45
C ARG A 65 -6.95 -33.63 24.13
N ILE A 66 -6.04 -33.74 23.16
CA ILE A 66 -6.36 -34.29 21.83
C ILE A 66 -6.68 -35.78 21.92
N GLY A 67 -7.81 -36.19 21.32
CA GLY A 67 -8.21 -37.59 21.27
C GLY A 67 -7.44 -38.42 20.24
N GLY A 68 -7.25 -39.72 20.51
CA GLY A 68 -6.54 -40.64 19.61
C GLY A 68 -7.15 -40.74 18.20
N GLN A 69 -8.49 -40.76 18.09
CA GLN A 69 -9.16 -40.74 16.77
C GLN A 69 -8.87 -39.46 15.99
N HIS A 70 -8.72 -38.32 16.68
CA HIS A 70 -8.38 -37.07 16.04
C HIS A 70 -6.92 -37.07 15.57
N ILE A 71 -5.98 -37.59 16.37
CA ILE A 71 -4.59 -37.75 15.97
C ILE A 71 -4.49 -38.52 14.64
N GLU A 72 -5.16 -39.67 14.53
CA GLU A 72 -5.16 -40.47 13.29
C GLU A 72 -5.77 -39.70 12.11
N ARG A 73 -6.87 -38.97 12.33
CA ARG A 73 -7.44 -38.09 11.30
C ARG A 73 -6.44 -37.04 10.83
N LEU A 74 -5.70 -36.41 11.73
CA LEU A 74 -4.70 -35.39 11.38
C LEU A 74 -3.53 -35.98 10.59
N ARG A 75 -3.08 -37.20 10.94
CA ARG A 75 -2.04 -37.94 10.21
C ARG A 75 -2.42 -38.19 8.76
N HIS A 76 -3.68 -38.53 8.49
CA HIS A 76 -4.17 -38.68 7.12
C HIS A 76 -4.46 -37.36 6.41
N LYS A 77 -4.96 -36.37 7.14
CA LYS A 77 -5.42 -35.09 6.58
C LYS A 77 -4.27 -34.20 6.12
N LYS A 78 -3.21 -34.07 6.93
CA LYS A 78 -2.07 -33.20 6.60
C LYS A 78 -1.45 -33.47 5.22
N PRO A 79 -1.03 -34.71 4.87
CA PRO A 79 -0.42 -34.97 3.56
C PRO A 79 -1.40 -34.83 2.38
N ALA A 80 -2.71 -34.92 2.62
CA ALA A 80 -3.73 -34.77 1.57
C ALA A 80 -4.06 -33.29 1.27
N GLU A 81 -4.02 -32.43 2.28
CA GLU A 81 -4.53 -31.04 2.19
C GLU A 81 -3.45 -29.96 2.30
N MET A 82 -2.34 -30.20 3.00
CA MET A 82 -1.28 -29.21 3.21
C MET A 82 -0.29 -29.26 2.05
N LEU A 83 -0.08 -28.11 1.38
CA LEU A 83 0.82 -28.09 0.23
C LEU A 83 2.28 -28.28 0.66
N PRO A 84 3.09 -29.09 -0.06
CA PRO A 84 4.53 -29.10 0.15
C PRO A 84 5.11 -27.70 0.03
N ALA A 85 6.05 -27.32 0.90
CA ALA A 85 6.64 -25.96 0.90
C ALA A 85 7.22 -25.55 -0.47
N ALA A 86 7.78 -26.50 -1.21
CA ALA A 86 8.30 -26.29 -2.56
C ALA A 86 7.25 -25.88 -3.60
N LYS A 87 5.96 -26.10 -3.32
CA LYS A 87 4.83 -25.73 -4.18
C LYS A 87 4.12 -24.45 -3.74
N LEU A 88 4.59 -23.78 -2.68
CA LEU A 88 4.06 -22.47 -2.30
C LEU A 88 4.51 -21.40 -3.31
N PRO A 89 3.72 -20.33 -3.49
CA PRO A 89 4.07 -19.22 -4.37
C PRO A 89 5.42 -18.59 -4.00
N LYS A 90 6.26 -18.27 -4.99
CA LYS A 90 7.57 -17.66 -4.75
C LYS A 90 7.52 -16.13 -4.68
N ILE A 91 6.63 -15.61 -3.83
CA ILE A 91 6.32 -14.17 -3.73
C ILE A 91 6.54 -13.57 -2.34
N GLU A 92 7.16 -14.29 -1.40
CA GLU A 92 7.39 -13.84 -0.02
C GLU A 92 8.00 -12.43 0.07
N ASN A 93 8.90 -12.08 -0.86
CA ASN A 93 9.57 -10.78 -0.89
C ASN A 93 8.78 -9.69 -1.65
N ASP A 94 7.64 -10.02 -2.26
CA ASP A 94 6.74 -9.07 -2.92
C ASP A 94 5.54 -8.79 -2.01
N SER A 95 5.71 -7.83 -1.10
CA SER A 95 4.69 -7.51 -0.09
C SER A 95 3.34 -7.11 -0.69
N ARG A 96 3.33 -6.52 -1.90
CA ARG A 96 2.09 -6.15 -2.59
C ARG A 96 1.39 -7.38 -3.15
N ALA A 97 2.14 -8.30 -3.77
CA ALA A 97 1.59 -9.58 -4.24
C ALA A 97 0.99 -10.39 -3.08
N VAL A 98 1.69 -10.46 -1.95
CA VAL A 98 1.22 -11.17 -0.75
C VAL A 98 -0.10 -10.59 -0.26
N ARG A 99 -0.18 -9.26 -0.06
CA ARG A 99 -1.42 -8.61 0.38
C ARG A 99 -2.55 -8.73 -0.64
N TRP A 100 -2.24 -8.64 -1.92
CA TRP A 100 -3.23 -8.85 -2.98
C TRP A 100 -3.82 -10.26 -2.91
N MET A 101 -2.99 -11.30 -2.76
CA MET A 101 -3.49 -12.67 -2.62
C MET A 101 -4.32 -12.87 -1.35
N ILE A 102 -3.93 -12.29 -0.22
CA ILE A 102 -4.75 -12.30 1.02
C ILE A 102 -6.11 -11.64 0.75
N ASN A 103 -6.14 -10.51 0.03
CA ASN A 103 -7.39 -9.83 -0.32
C ASN A 103 -8.28 -10.69 -1.23
N GLU A 104 -7.71 -11.47 -2.14
CA GLU A 104 -8.46 -12.43 -2.95
C GLU A 104 -9.14 -13.53 -2.11
N PHE A 105 -8.47 -14.02 -1.06
CA PHE A 105 -9.13 -14.89 -0.06
C PHE A 105 -10.24 -14.13 0.69
N ALA A 106 -10.05 -12.85 1.01
CA ALA A 106 -11.05 -12.02 1.68
C ALA A 106 -12.30 -11.78 0.84
N LYS A 107 -12.15 -11.54 -0.47
CA LYS A 107 -13.26 -11.44 -1.42
C LYS A 107 -14.10 -12.71 -1.47
N ARG A 108 -13.45 -13.87 -1.32
CA ARG A 108 -14.11 -15.19 -1.25
C ARG A 108 -14.69 -15.51 0.13
N ARG A 109 -14.55 -14.61 1.10
CA ARG A 109 -15.00 -14.78 2.49
C ARG A 109 -14.41 -16.04 3.13
N HIS A 110 -13.12 -16.28 2.91
CA HIS A 110 -12.43 -17.43 3.48
C HIS A 110 -12.63 -17.48 5.01
N PRO A 111 -13.12 -18.60 5.58
CA PRO A 111 -13.56 -18.66 6.97
C PRO A 111 -12.42 -18.37 7.97
N ALA A 112 -11.18 -18.71 7.62
CA ALA A 112 -10.05 -18.53 8.52
C ALA A 112 -9.62 -17.08 8.77
N LEU A 113 -10.02 -16.12 7.92
CA LEU A 113 -9.50 -14.74 7.98
C LEU A 113 -9.75 -14.01 9.30
N GLN A 114 -10.87 -14.29 9.97
CA GLN A 114 -11.20 -13.65 11.25
C GLN A 114 -10.66 -14.42 12.45
N GLU A 115 -10.24 -15.66 12.22
CA GLU A 115 -9.92 -16.62 13.27
C GLU A 115 -8.41 -16.87 13.40
N LEU A 116 -7.63 -16.50 12.40
CA LEU A 116 -6.19 -16.62 12.41
C LEU A 116 -5.56 -15.73 13.51
N PRO A 117 -4.43 -16.18 14.11
CA PRO A 117 -3.71 -15.39 15.10
C PRO A 117 -3.22 -14.07 14.52
N ARG A 118 -3.41 -12.97 15.24
CA ARG A 118 -2.99 -11.62 14.79
C ARG A 118 -1.48 -11.42 14.75
N ILE A 119 -0.72 -12.32 15.39
CA ILE A 119 0.74 -12.27 15.45
C ILE A 119 1.41 -12.69 14.13
N LEU A 120 0.68 -13.34 13.23
CA LEU A 120 1.21 -13.77 11.94
C LEU A 120 1.59 -12.57 11.07
N SER A 121 2.73 -12.67 10.40
CA SER A 121 3.07 -11.76 9.30
C SER A 121 2.14 -11.94 8.10
N ASP A 122 2.17 -11.00 7.15
CA ASP A 122 1.40 -11.11 5.91
C ASP A 122 1.72 -12.43 5.17
N TRP A 123 2.99 -12.81 5.08
CA TRP A 123 3.40 -14.05 4.42
C TRP A 123 2.89 -15.29 5.16
N GLU A 124 3.05 -15.36 6.48
CA GLU A 124 2.54 -16.48 7.28
C GLU A 124 1.01 -16.57 7.21
N THR A 125 0.32 -15.43 7.19
CA THR A 125 -1.13 -15.35 6.98
C THR A 125 -1.52 -15.94 5.63
N LEU A 126 -0.85 -15.55 4.54
CA LEU A 126 -1.11 -16.09 3.21
C LEU A 126 -0.90 -17.61 3.17
N VAL A 127 0.23 -18.09 3.70
CA VAL A 127 0.53 -19.54 3.74
C VAL A 127 -0.54 -20.28 4.54
N ALA A 128 -0.97 -19.74 5.68
CA ALA A 128 -2.05 -20.31 6.48
C ALA A 128 -3.36 -20.38 5.69
N LEU A 129 -3.76 -19.32 5.00
CA LEU A 129 -4.98 -19.32 4.18
C LEU A 129 -4.93 -20.39 3.08
N ILE A 130 -3.78 -20.57 2.44
CA ILE A 130 -3.56 -21.63 1.44
C ILE A 130 -3.69 -23.02 2.08
N ASP A 131 -3.05 -23.24 3.23
CA ASP A 131 -3.08 -24.53 3.92
C ASP A 131 -4.46 -24.88 4.47
N LEU A 132 -5.24 -23.87 4.84
CA LEU A 132 -6.57 -24.01 5.41
C LEU A 132 -7.70 -23.94 4.38
N GLU A 133 -7.40 -23.59 3.13
CA GLU A 133 -8.33 -23.71 2.01
C GLU A 133 -8.85 -25.14 1.94
N LEU A 134 -10.15 -25.31 1.71
CA LEU A 134 -10.76 -26.64 1.65
C LEU A 134 -10.42 -27.33 0.32
N GLY A 135 -10.12 -28.63 0.41
CA GLY A 135 -9.91 -29.49 -0.76
C GLY A 135 -8.50 -30.04 -0.90
N ALA A 136 -8.34 -30.91 -1.89
CA ALA A 136 -7.06 -31.58 -2.16
C ALA A 136 -6.00 -30.61 -2.70
N CYS A 137 -4.74 -31.00 -2.56
CA CYS A 137 -3.60 -30.23 -3.06
C CYS A 137 -3.74 -29.78 -4.52
N GLU A 138 -4.28 -30.63 -5.41
CA GLU A 138 -4.47 -30.32 -6.84
C GLU A 138 -5.39 -29.12 -7.09
N TYR A 139 -6.48 -29.03 -6.31
CA TYR A 139 -7.39 -27.89 -6.36
C TYR A 139 -6.69 -26.61 -5.92
N LYS A 140 -5.92 -26.68 -4.82
CA LYS A 140 -5.17 -25.53 -4.29
C LYS A 140 -4.12 -25.04 -5.28
N LEU A 141 -3.41 -25.94 -5.96
CA LEU A 141 -2.44 -25.59 -7.00
C LEU A 141 -3.14 -24.87 -8.18
N SER A 142 -4.24 -25.42 -8.67
CA SER A 142 -5.03 -24.79 -9.74
C SER A 142 -5.59 -23.42 -9.34
N MET A 143 -5.91 -23.24 -8.06
CA MET A 143 -6.30 -21.94 -7.52
C MET A 143 -5.14 -20.95 -7.53
N LEU A 144 -3.97 -21.37 -7.04
CA LEU A 144 -2.77 -20.54 -6.99
C LEU A 144 -2.29 -20.14 -8.38
N GLU A 145 -2.28 -21.05 -9.36
CA GLU A 145 -1.93 -20.76 -10.75
C GLU A 145 -2.82 -19.67 -11.35
N ARG A 146 -4.13 -19.71 -11.07
CA ARG A 146 -5.06 -18.65 -11.50
C ARG A 146 -4.74 -17.31 -10.83
N MET A 147 -4.50 -17.31 -9.51
CA MET A 147 -4.15 -16.10 -8.79
C MET A 147 -2.82 -15.50 -9.29
N GLU A 148 -1.84 -16.33 -9.61
CA GLU A 148 -0.57 -15.87 -10.19
C GLU A 148 -0.76 -15.26 -11.59
N ALA A 149 -1.62 -15.86 -12.42
CA ALA A 149 -1.96 -15.31 -13.74
C ALA A 149 -2.70 -13.95 -13.61
N ASP A 150 -3.65 -13.85 -12.70
CA ASP A 150 -4.38 -12.61 -12.41
C ASP A 150 -3.44 -11.52 -11.87
N TRP A 151 -2.52 -11.89 -10.97
CA TRP A 151 -1.48 -10.99 -10.46
C TRP A 151 -0.56 -10.49 -11.58
N ALA A 152 -0.13 -11.39 -12.48
CA ALA A 152 0.70 -11.02 -13.62
C ALA A 152 -0.02 -10.04 -14.57
N SER A 153 -1.32 -10.24 -14.80
CA SER A 153 -2.16 -9.33 -15.58
C SER A 153 -2.28 -7.96 -14.90
N LEU A 154 -2.49 -7.94 -13.59
CA LEU A 154 -2.56 -6.71 -12.80
C LEU A 154 -1.24 -5.93 -12.86
N ARG A 155 -0.11 -6.61 -12.66
CA ARG A 155 1.25 -6.04 -12.80
C ARG A 155 1.53 -5.52 -14.19
N HIS A 156 1.07 -6.21 -15.24
CA HIS A 156 1.23 -5.73 -16.60
C HIS A 156 0.56 -4.37 -16.81
N ASN A 157 -0.59 -4.15 -16.17
CA ASN A 157 -1.31 -2.89 -16.24
C ASN A 157 -0.63 -1.73 -15.49
N ASP A 158 0.33 -2.00 -14.60
CA ASP A 158 1.08 -0.96 -13.88
C ASP A 158 1.83 -0.01 -14.83
N GLN A 159 2.15 -0.48 -16.06
CA GLN A 159 2.79 0.33 -17.09
C GLN A 159 2.00 1.60 -17.46
N HIS A 160 0.68 1.62 -17.25
CA HIS A 160 -0.16 2.79 -17.51
C HIS A 160 0.03 3.90 -16.47
N PHE A 161 0.67 3.62 -15.35
CA PHE A 161 0.85 4.53 -14.23
C PHE A 161 2.28 5.07 -14.10
N ARG A 162 3.08 4.95 -15.18
CA ARG A 162 4.46 5.47 -15.27
C ARG A 162 4.64 6.91 -14.80
N TRP A 163 3.60 7.76 -14.91
CA TRP A 163 3.62 9.13 -14.41
C TRP A 163 3.84 9.22 -12.90
N LEU A 164 3.47 8.21 -12.11
CA LEU A 164 3.68 8.20 -10.66
C LEU A 164 5.13 7.91 -10.27
N HIS A 165 5.95 7.38 -11.16
CA HIS A 165 7.33 7.03 -10.87
C HIS A 165 8.32 8.20 -11.12
N GLY A 166 9.55 8.00 -10.65
CA GLY A 166 10.69 8.89 -10.90
C GLY A 166 10.96 9.86 -9.74
N PRO A 167 11.72 10.95 -9.98
CA PRO A 167 12.22 11.83 -8.91
C PRO A 167 11.12 12.49 -8.05
N SER A 168 9.91 12.61 -8.60
CA SER A 168 8.76 13.21 -7.90
C SER A 168 7.78 12.16 -7.37
N GLU A 169 8.11 10.88 -7.36
CA GLU A 169 7.20 9.79 -6.99
C GLU A 169 6.56 10.00 -5.63
N LYS A 170 7.36 10.22 -4.59
CA LYS A 170 6.87 10.48 -3.23
C LYS A 170 5.88 11.65 -3.19
N ALA A 171 6.18 12.73 -3.91
CA ALA A 171 5.32 13.90 -3.94
C ALA A 171 4.01 13.63 -4.70
N ARG A 172 4.08 12.96 -5.86
CA ARG A 172 2.90 12.60 -6.66
C ARG A 172 2.00 11.60 -5.92
N CYS A 173 2.58 10.62 -5.22
CA CYS A 173 1.84 9.67 -4.40
C CYS A 173 1.20 10.36 -3.18
N LYS A 174 1.91 11.28 -2.53
CA LYS A 174 1.32 12.14 -1.50
C LYS A 174 0.13 12.94 -2.04
N THR A 175 0.26 13.54 -3.22
CA THR A 175 -0.84 14.30 -3.83
C THR A 175 -2.01 13.40 -4.25
N ALA A 176 -1.76 12.16 -4.65
CA ALA A 176 -2.81 11.19 -4.86
C ALA A 176 -3.60 10.94 -3.56
N TRP A 177 -2.89 10.75 -2.44
CA TRP A 177 -3.52 10.62 -1.12
C TRP A 177 -4.35 11.86 -0.75
N GLU A 178 -3.81 13.07 -0.92
CA GLU A 178 -4.53 14.33 -0.65
C GLU A 178 -5.80 14.45 -1.50
N TRP A 179 -5.74 14.02 -2.76
CA TRP A 179 -6.89 13.98 -3.65
C TRP A 179 -7.97 13.01 -3.16
N TYR A 180 -7.60 11.80 -2.72
CA TYR A 180 -8.55 10.86 -2.11
C TYR A 180 -9.12 11.39 -0.78
N ALA A 181 -8.27 11.95 0.09
CA ALA A 181 -8.69 12.49 1.39
C ALA A 181 -9.70 13.63 1.22
N ALA A 182 -9.46 14.54 0.27
CA ALA A 182 -10.38 15.62 -0.05
C ALA A 182 -11.74 15.12 -0.56
N ARG A 183 -11.78 13.95 -1.20
CA ARG A 183 -13.04 13.35 -1.69
C ARG A 183 -13.76 12.56 -0.61
N ALA A 184 -13.04 11.82 0.21
CA ALA A 184 -13.60 11.12 1.36
C ALA A 184 -14.27 12.09 2.36
N ALA A 185 -13.73 13.30 2.52
CA ALA A 185 -14.35 14.35 3.33
C ALA A 185 -15.67 14.90 2.74
N ASN A 186 -15.88 14.75 1.42
CA ASN A 186 -16.97 15.37 0.68
C ASN A 186 -18.00 14.38 0.09
N SER A 187 -17.78 13.06 0.21
CA SER A 187 -18.65 12.02 -0.39
C SER A 187 -18.60 10.68 0.36
N LEU A 188 -19.71 9.94 0.29
CA LEU A 188 -19.93 8.50 0.58
C LEU A 188 -19.23 7.56 -0.42
N ASP A 189 -18.25 8.05 -1.19
CA ASP A 189 -17.53 7.24 -2.18
C ASP A 189 -16.68 6.20 -1.43
N ALA A 190 -17.12 4.95 -1.52
CA ALA A 190 -16.62 3.76 -0.83
C ALA A 190 -15.23 3.28 -1.33
N THR A 191 -14.28 4.19 -1.55
CA THR A 191 -12.88 3.81 -1.84
C THR A 191 -12.16 3.39 -0.56
N GLY A 192 -12.58 2.27 0.03
CA GLY A 192 -11.93 1.61 1.17
C GLY A 192 -11.66 2.53 2.38
N GLN A 193 -10.98 1.98 3.39
CA GLN A 193 -10.40 2.80 4.44
C GLN A 193 -9.10 3.41 3.88
N LEU A 194 -9.17 4.66 3.40
CA LEU A 194 -7.98 5.41 3.02
C LEU A 194 -6.96 5.36 4.18
N PRO A 195 -5.68 5.03 3.93
CA PRO A 195 -4.69 4.99 5.01
C PRO A 195 -4.59 6.34 5.73
N ALA A 196 -4.35 6.31 7.03
CA ALA A 196 -4.21 7.54 7.83
C ALA A 196 -3.00 8.40 7.40
N ALA A 197 -1.95 7.76 6.89
CA ALA A 197 -0.74 8.42 6.40
C ALA A 197 -0.73 8.50 4.86
N PRO A 198 -0.09 9.53 4.28
CA PRO A 198 0.07 9.63 2.84
C PRO A 198 0.89 8.49 2.23
N PHE A 199 0.57 8.14 0.98
CA PHE A 199 1.35 7.18 0.20
C PHE A 199 2.78 7.69 -0.03
N GLN A 200 3.77 6.86 0.30
CA GLN A 200 5.20 7.21 0.17
C GLN A 200 5.78 6.83 -1.19
N ASN A 201 5.18 5.86 -1.88
CA ASN A 201 5.64 5.30 -3.16
C ASN A 201 4.44 4.75 -3.97
N TYR A 202 4.71 4.35 -5.21
CA TYR A 202 3.71 3.77 -6.10
C TYR A 202 3.11 2.47 -5.53
N ASP A 203 3.92 1.59 -4.94
CA ASP A 203 3.44 0.29 -4.45
C ASP A 203 2.39 0.43 -3.35
N GLU A 204 2.51 1.42 -2.47
CA GLU A 204 1.48 1.74 -1.46
C GLU A 204 0.16 2.22 -2.09
N LEU A 205 0.24 3.13 -3.06
CA LEU A 205 -0.94 3.62 -3.79
C LEU A 205 -1.60 2.50 -4.61
N ALA A 206 -0.79 1.66 -5.25
CA ALA A 206 -1.28 0.56 -6.04
C ALA A 206 -1.88 -0.54 -5.17
N SER A 207 -1.29 -0.83 -4.00
CA SER A 207 -1.88 -1.70 -2.97
C SER A 207 -3.24 -1.18 -2.50
N PHE A 208 -3.40 0.14 -2.34
CA PHE A 208 -4.69 0.75 -2.02
C PHE A 208 -5.72 0.54 -3.13
N TRP A 209 -5.34 0.70 -4.41
CA TRP A 209 -6.24 0.40 -5.53
C TRP A 209 -6.63 -1.07 -5.62
N ASP A 210 -5.68 -1.95 -5.30
CA ASP A 210 -5.87 -3.39 -5.27
C ASP A 210 -6.86 -3.81 -4.16
N ALA A 211 -6.72 -3.22 -2.97
CA ALA A 211 -7.63 -3.44 -1.85
C ALA A 211 -9.04 -2.88 -2.11
N ALA A 212 -9.13 -1.72 -2.76
CA ALA A 212 -10.39 -1.10 -3.15
C ALA A 212 -11.04 -1.73 -4.41
N ASP A 213 -10.43 -2.78 -4.97
CA ASP A 213 -10.89 -3.50 -6.16
C ASP A 213 -11.12 -2.59 -7.39
N LEU A 214 -10.33 -1.52 -7.51
CA LEU A 214 -10.49 -0.56 -8.59
C LEU A 214 -10.06 -1.20 -9.91
N ARG A 215 -10.93 -1.13 -10.91
CA ARG A 215 -10.64 -1.58 -12.28
C ARG A 215 -9.66 -0.64 -12.96
N LEU A 216 -8.98 -1.13 -13.99
CA LEU A 216 -8.02 -0.35 -14.77
C LEU A 216 -8.61 0.98 -15.29
N GLY A 217 -9.86 0.96 -15.77
CA GLY A 217 -10.55 2.17 -16.23
C GLY A 217 -10.69 3.23 -15.13
N GLU A 218 -11.07 2.81 -13.92
CA GLU A 218 -11.25 3.68 -12.75
C GLU A 218 -9.90 4.23 -12.27
N ARG A 219 -8.88 3.36 -12.16
CA ARG A 219 -7.52 3.78 -11.81
C ARG A 219 -6.99 4.84 -12.77
N ARG A 220 -7.17 4.64 -14.09
CA ARG A 220 -6.77 5.63 -15.11
C ARG A 220 -7.56 6.93 -14.96
N HIS A 221 -8.86 6.84 -14.73
CA HIS A 221 -9.67 8.03 -14.48
C HIS A 221 -9.17 8.82 -13.26
N HIS A 222 -8.94 8.12 -12.15
CA HIS A 222 -8.40 8.73 -10.93
C HIS A 222 -7.03 9.36 -11.18
N LEU A 223 -6.13 8.68 -11.90
CA LEU A 223 -4.83 9.23 -12.27
C LEU A 223 -4.96 10.56 -13.03
N GLU A 224 -5.87 10.66 -13.99
CA GLU A 224 -6.08 11.91 -14.74
C GLU A 224 -6.63 13.04 -13.85
N GLN A 225 -7.48 12.73 -12.88
CA GLN A 225 -7.95 13.73 -11.90
C GLN A 225 -6.81 14.15 -10.96
N ILE A 226 -5.99 13.20 -10.50
CA ILE A 226 -4.82 13.47 -9.66
C ILE A 226 -3.80 14.35 -10.41
N LYS A 227 -3.54 14.09 -11.69
CA LYS A 227 -2.68 14.94 -12.53
C LYS A 227 -3.18 16.37 -12.63
N LYS A 228 -4.49 16.57 -12.81
CA LYS A 228 -5.12 17.91 -12.82
C LYS A 228 -4.97 18.58 -11.45
N PHE A 229 -5.21 17.85 -10.38
CA PHE A 229 -5.06 18.34 -9.01
C PHE A 229 -3.61 18.75 -8.72
N TRP A 230 -2.63 17.92 -9.09
CA TRP A 230 -1.20 18.20 -9.04
C TRP A 230 -0.83 19.49 -9.78
N LYS A 231 -1.26 19.64 -11.04
CA LYS A 231 -0.98 20.83 -11.84
C LYS A 231 -1.56 22.10 -11.20
N ASN A 232 -2.74 22.01 -10.59
CA ASN A 232 -3.35 23.11 -9.88
C ASN A 232 -2.55 23.50 -8.63
N LEU A 233 -2.03 22.53 -7.88
CA LEU A 233 -1.17 22.77 -6.72
C LEU A 233 0.17 23.42 -7.14
N GLU A 234 0.80 22.93 -8.20
CA GLU A 234 2.03 23.55 -8.74
C GLU A 234 1.77 24.99 -9.21
N THR A 235 0.65 25.23 -9.88
CA THR A 235 0.26 26.57 -10.32
C THR A 235 0.06 27.50 -9.12
N LYS A 236 -0.63 27.05 -8.07
CA LYS A 236 -0.81 27.81 -6.83
C LYS A 236 0.53 28.10 -6.16
N LYS A 237 1.43 27.11 -6.06
CA LYS A 237 2.77 27.30 -5.49
C LYS A 237 3.57 28.36 -6.28
N ASN A 238 3.48 28.35 -7.60
CA ASN A 238 4.15 29.32 -8.47
C ASN A 238 3.54 30.73 -8.43
N GLN A 239 2.31 30.86 -7.93
CA GLN A 239 1.57 32.11 -7.77
C GLN A 239 1.68 32.71 -6.35
N VAL A 240 2.28 32.02 -5.37
CA VAL A 240 2.56 32.62 -4.06
C VAL A 240 3.45 33.86 -4.27
N GLY A 241 3.00 35.02 -3.77
CA GLY A 241 3.65 36.32 -3.98
C GLY A 241 3.36 36.99 -5.34
N LYS A 242 2.62 36.34 -6.25
CA LYS A 242 2.30 36.86 -7.59
C LYS A 242 0.79 37.00 -7.75
N LYS A 243 0.31 38.24 -7.75
CA LYS A 243 -1.09 38.54 -8.09
C LYS A 243 -1.18 38.88 -9.58
N GLN A 244 -2.00 38.15 -10.33
CA GLN A 244 -2.32 38.55 -11.70
C GLN A 244 -3.26 39.76 -11.64
N THR A 245 -2.80 40.88 -12.18
CA THR A 245 -3.62 42.08 -12.36
C THR A 245 -3.79 42.30 -13.86
N ASN A 246 -5.04 42.28 -14.33
CA ASN A 246 -5.34 42.61 -15.71
C ASN A 246 -5.47 44.14 -15.82
N VAL A 247 -4.55 44.78 -16.54
CA VAL A 247 -4.58 46.22 -16.80
C VAL A 247 -4.99 46.43 -18.26
N LEU A 248 -6.07 47.17 -18.48
CA LEU A 248 -6.44 47.61 -19.83
C LEU A 248 -5.50 48.77 -20.22
N LEU A 249 -4.76 48.59 -21.30
CA LEU A 249 -3.88 49.62 -21.86
C LEU A 249 -4.49 50.16 -23.15
N SER A 250 -4.32 51.45 -23.43
CA SER A 250 -4.58 51.98 -24.77
C SER A 250 -3.65 51.31 -25.79
N ALA A 251 -4.05 51.29 -27.06
CA ALA A 251 -3.23 50.70 -28.13
C ALA A 251 -1.83 51.35 -28.19
N GLU A 252 -1.76 52.66 -27.95
CA GLU A 252 -0.52 53.43 -27.88
C GLU A 252 0.36 53.02 -26.70
N ALA A 253 -0.21 52.89 -25.50
CA ALA A 253 0.53 52.47 -24.30
C ALA A 253 1.04 51.02 -24.42
N ALA A 254 0.27 50.14 -25.07
CA ALA A 254 0.71 48.77 -25.34
C ALA A 254 1.87 48.71 -26.36
N ALA A 255 1.85 49.57 -27.37
CA ALA A 255 2.94 49.69 -28.35
C ALA A 255 4.21 50.27 -27.70
N ALA A 256 4.07 51.31 -26.89
CA ALA A 256 5.18 51.91 -26.14
C ALA A 256 5.82 50.91 -25.18
N LEU A 257 5.01 50.12 -24.45
CA LEU A 257 5.50 49.06 -23.56
C LEU A 257 6.28 47.98 -24.35
N ALA A 258 5.84 47.63 -25.56
CA ALA A 258 6.54 46.67 -26.41
C ALA A 258 7.90 47.19 -26.90
N GLN A 259 7.97 48.47 -27.29
CA GLN A 259 9.24 49.10 -27.68
C GLN A 259 10.21 49.19 -26.49
N LEU A 260 9.74 49.55 -25.30
CA LEU A 260 10.55 49.59 -24.09
C LEU A 260 11.09 48.20 -23.72
N ALA A 261 10.25 47.16 -23.80
CA ALA A 261 10.67 45.78 -23.58
C ALA A 261 11.78 45.34 -24.53
N ALA A 262 11.64 45.64 -25.82
CA ALA A 262 12.68 45.35 -26.81
C ALA A 262 13.98 46.12 -26.55
N THR A 263 13.87 47.41 -26.17
CA THR A 263 15.01 48.29 -25.93
C THR A 263 15.78 47.89 -24.67
N TRP A 264 15.08 47.44 -23.62
CA TRP A 264 15.69 47.09 -22.34
C TRP A 264 16.07 45.59 -22.23
N GLY A 265 15.78 44.78 -23.25
CA GLY A 265 16.03 43.33 -23.22
C GLY A 265 15.22 42.60 -22.15
N MET A 266 14.07 43.15 -21.77
CA MET A 266 13.21 42.65 -20.69
C MET A 266 11.86 42.18 -21.23
N THR A 267 11.17 41.34 -20.47
CA THR A 267 9.77 41.02 -20.76
C THR A 267 8.88 42.25 -20.49
N LYS A 268 7.75 42.35 -21.20
CA LYS A 268 6.76 43.43 -20.98
C LYS A 268 6.32 43.54 -19.51
N LYS A 269 6.24 42.41 -18.81
CA LYS A 269 5.93 42.35 -17.38
C LYS A 269 7.03 43.02 -16.55
N GLU A 270 8.29 42.67 -16.75
CA GLU A 270 9.41 43.23 -15.99
C GLU A 270 9.54 44.74 -16.19
N VAL A 271 9.32 45.21 -17.43
CA VAL A 271 9.26 46.65 -17.72
C VAL A 271 8.11 47.32 -16.96
N PHE A 272 6.92 46.71 -16.99
CA PHE A 272 5.74 47.24 -16.30
C PHE A 272 5.96 47.32 -14.79
N ASP A 273 6.46 46.23 -14.17
CA ASP A 273 6.76 46.17 -12.74
C ASP A 273 7.82 47.22 -12.36
N LYS A 274 8.89 47.36 -13.16
CA LYS A 274 9.94 48.35 -12.93
C LYS A 274 9.42 49.78 -13.01
N LEU A 275 8.65 50.11 -14.05
CA LEU A 275 8.06 51.45 -14.21
C LEU A 275 7.11 51.79 -13.07
N LEU A 276 6.29 50.82 -12.64
CA LEU A 276 5.35 51.00 -11.54
C LEU A 276 6.09 51.26 -10.22
N LEU A 277 7.13 50.47 -9.92
CA LEU A 277 7.94 50.63 -8.70
C LEU A 277 8.78 51.92 -8.72
N ASP A 278 9.31 52.31 -9.88
CA ASP A 278 10.04 53.58 -10.06
C ASP A 278 9.10 54.79 -9.87
N ALA A 279 7.87 54.71 -10.40
CA ALA A 279 6.87 55.76 -10.23
C ALA A 279 6.46 55.92 -8.76
N VAL A 280 6.23 54.81 -8.05
CA VAL A 280 5.93 54.83 -6.60
C VAL A 280 7.10 55.45 -5.81
N ARG A 281 8.35 55.10 -6.13
CA ARG A 281 9.54 55.69 -5.48
C ARG A 281 9.70 57.20 -5.68
N ARG A 282 9.15 57.75 -6.77
CA ARG A 282 9.22 59.19 -7.10
C ARG A 282 8.03 59.98 -6.57
N ALA A 283 6.97 59.33 -6.09
CA ALA A 283 5.76 59.99 -5.62
C ALA A 283 5.87 60.37 -4.13
N PRO A 284 5.82 61.67 -3.77
CA PRO A 284 5.87 62.08 -2.37
C PRO A 284 4.58 61.65 -1.64
N GLY A 285 4.73 60.93 -0.53
CA GLY A 285 3.63 60.51 0.36
C GLY A 285 3.14 59.06 0.20
N ILE A 286 3.61 58.32 -0.81
CA ILE A 286 3.36 56.87 -0.92
C ILE A 286 4.55 56.14 -0.29
N GLY A 287 4.37 55.63 0.93
CA GLY A 287 5.40 54.83 1.60
C GLY A 287 5.80 53.64 0.73
N SER A 288 7.10 53.34 0.65
CA SER A 288 7.62 52.20 -0.10
C SER A 288 6.84 50.93 0.29
N PRO A 289 6.40 50.10 -0.68
CA PRO A 289 5.77 48.83 -0.35
C PRO A 289 6.75 47.99 0.50
N PRO A 290 6.26 47.21 1.48
CA PRO A 290 7.13 46.40 2.32
C PRO A 290 7.95 45.48 1.42
N GLY A 291 9.27 45.69 1.41
CA GLY A 291 10.20 44.82 0.70
C GLY A 291 10.20 43.47 1.37
N GLU A 292 9.91 42.41 0.62
CA GLU A 292 10.18 41.05 1.08
C GLU A 292 11.70 40.92 1.28
N SER A 293 12.10 40.70 2.53
CA SER A 293 13.44 40.22 2.87
C SER A 293 13.65 38.89 2.18
N VAL A 294 14.58 38.84 1.22
CA VAL A 294 15.06 37.59 0.64
C VAL A 294 15.85 36.87 1.74
N GLY A 295 15.27 35.79 2.25
CA GLY A 295 15.90 34.76 3.07
C GLY A 295 15.70 33.40 2.44
#